data_AF-A0AAV9LBL2-F1
#
_entry.id   AF-A0AAV9LBL2-F1
#
_cell.length_a   1.000
_cell.length_b   1.000
_cell.length_c   1.000
_cell.angle_alpha   90.00
_cell.angle_beta   90.00
_cell.angle_gamma   90.00
#
_symmetry.space_group_name_H-M   'P 1'
#
loop_
_entity.id
_entity.type
_entity.pdbx_description
1 polymer ?
#
loop_
_entity_poly.entity_id
_entity_poly.type
_entity_poly.pdbx_seq_one_letter_code
_entity_poly.pdbx_strand_id
1 'polypeptide(L)'
;MENVPWHSDVKEFSEALAKMSNGEYEVACEHVHSCCVLLAEVDKFKIDGQWFMWIDYEKFHDLVASGRPFTSKDYMTPTPSWAVYGAEEGGFDPEQLRFRKERHNRSSRQENGS
;
A
#
# COMPACT_ATOMS: atom_id res chain seq x y z
N MET A 1 -9.26 -15.71 14.26
CA MET A 1 -9.54 -15.06 12.97
C MET A 1 -10.99 -14.59 12.84
N GLU A 2 -11.92 -15.02 13.70
CA GLU A 2 -13.34 -14.67 13.60
C GLU A 2 -13.65 -13.16 13.67
N ASN A 3 -12.81 -12.37 14.37
CA ASN A 3 -12.99 -10.92 14.54
C ASN A 3 -11.96 -10.08 13.76
N VAL A 4 -11.15 -10.70 12.90
CA VAL A 4 -10.13 -9.99 12.10
C VAL A 4 -10.66 -9.90 10.67
N PRO A 5 -10.86 -8.69 10.11
CA PRO A 5 -11.41 -8.54 8.78
C PRO A 5 -10.47 -9.09 7.72
N TRP A 6 -11.04 -9.63 6.65
CA TRP A 6 -10.30 -9.93 5.44
C TRP A 6 -10.02 -8.65 4.67
N HIS A 7 -9.03 -8.70 3.78
CA HIS A 7 -8.72 -7.56 2.93
C HIS A 7 -9.91 -7.11 2.08
N SER A 8 -10.75 -8.03 1.62
CA SER A 8 -12.00 -7.71 0.92
C SER A 8 -12.93 -6.83 1.76
N ASP A 9 -13.06 -7.13 3.06
CA ASP A 9 -13.93 -6.39 3.96
C ASP A 9 -13.38 -4.97 4.19
N VAL A 10 -12.05 -4.85 4.30
CA VAL A 10 -11.36 -3.55 4.40
C VAL A 10 -11.52 -2.74 3.11
N LYS A 11 -11.43 -3.37 1.93
CA LYS A 11 -11.69 -2.72 0.64
C LYS A 11 -13.11 -2.18 0.56
N GLU A 12 -14.11 -3.01 0.83
CA GLU A 12 -15.52 -2.62 0.75
C GLU A 12 -15.83 -1.44 1.69
N PHE A 13 -15.33 -1.51 2.92
CA PHE A 13 -15.46 -0.42 3.88
C PHE A 13 -14.76 0.87 3.40
N SER A 14 -13.57 0.75 2.82
CA SER A 14 -12.78 1.87 2.30
C SER A 14 -13.47 2.55 1.11
N GLU A 15 -14.06 1.78 0.19
CA GLU A 15 -14.84 2.30 -0.91
C GLU A 15 -16.12 3.02 -0.42
N ALA A 16 -16.80 2.47 0.59
CA ALA A 16 -17.95 3.12 1.20
C ALA A 16 -17.55 4.46 1.84
N LEU A 17 -16.42 4.50 2.55
CA LEU A 17 -15.88 5.72 3.16
C LEU A 17 -15.49 6.77 2.10
N ALA A 18 -14.85 6.35 1.01
CA ALA A 18 -14.52 7.24 -0.11
C ALA A 18 -15.79 7.83 -0.75
N LYS A 19 -16.84 7.02 -0.94
CA LYS A 19 -18.15 7.50 -1.44
C LYS A 19 -18.79 8.53 -0.50
N MET A 20 -18.66 8.35 0.81
CA MET A 20 -19.15 9.30 1.82
C MET A 20 -18.39 10.62 1.86
N SER A 21 -17.19 10.68 1.28
CA SER A 21 -16.38 11.91 1.20
C SER A 21 -16.88 12.89 0.14
N ASN A 22 -17.91 12.53 -0.65
CA ASN A 22 -18.44 13.35 -1.74
C ASN A 22 -17.38 13.78 -2.78
N GLY A 23 -16.33 12.97 -2.97
CA GLY A 23 -15.28 13.20 -3.96
C GLY A 23 -14.03 13.90 -3.40
N GLU A 24 -14.01 14.25 -2.11
CA GLU A 24 -12.78 14.79 -1.47
C GLU A 24 -11.67 13.74 -1.41
N TYR A 25 -12.04 12.47 -1.17
CA TYR A 25 -11.12 11.34 -1.07
C TYR A 25 -11.53 10.19 -1.99
N GLU A 26 -10.53 9.54 -2.58
CA GLU A 26 -10.71 8.30 -3.33
C GLU A 26 -9.72 7.23 -2.88
N VAL A 27 -10.04 5.96 -3.14
CA VAL A 27 -9.12 4.84 -2.94
C VAL A 27 -7.97 4.92 -3.96
N ALA A 28 -6.74 5.00 -3.45
CA ALA A 28 -5.58 5.31 -4.27
C ALA A 28 -4.57 4.15 -4.32
N CYS A 29 -4.36 3.45 -3.21
CA CYS A 29 -3.51 2.26 -3.11
C CYS A 29 -4.17 1.18 -2.25
N GLU A 30 -3.71 -0.05 -2.43
CA GLU A 30 -3.94 -1.13 -1.47
C GLU A 30 -2.65 -1.91 -1.25
N HIS A 31 -2.54 -2.57 -0.09
CA HIS A 31 -1.49 -3.52 0.19
C HIS A 31 -2.10 -4.75 0.85
N VAL A 32 -2.36 -5.77 0.02
CA VAL A 32 -3.13 -6.97 0.38
C VAL A 32 -2.49 -7.71 1.56
N HIS A 33 -1.15 -7.77 1.57
CA HIS A 33 -0.39 -8.52 2.57
C HIS A 33 -0.46 -7.93 3.98
N SER A 34 -0.54 -6.61 4.08
CA SER A 34 -0.75 -5.93 5.36
C SER A 34 -2.21 -5.64 5.66
N CYS A 35 -3.14 -6.05 4.79
CA CYS A 35 -4.57 -5.75 4.90
C CYS A 35 -4.84 -4.23 5.00
N CYS A 36 -4.21 -3.43 4.13
CA CYS A 36 -4.30 -1.97 4.17
C CYS A 36 -4.84 -1.39 2.86
N VAL A 37 -5.64 -0.34 2.97
CA VAL A 37 -6.10 0.49 1.84
C VAL A 37 -5.80 1.95 2.19
N LEU A 38 -5.35 2.71 1.20
CA LEU A 38 -5.04 4.13 1.33
C LEU A 38 -6.07 4.96 0.57
N LEU A 39 -6.76 5.85 1.30
CA LEU A 39 -7.57 6.92 0.72
C LEU A 39 -6.73 8.19 0.63
N ALA A 40 -6.87 8.90 -0.48
CA ALA A 40 -6.09 10.10 -0.74
C ALA A 40 -6.96 11.26 -1.22
N GLU A 41 -6.60 12.46 -0.79
CA GLU A 41 -7.24 13.70 -1.19
C GLU A 41 -7.06 13.93 -2.69
N VAL A 42 -8.17 14.00 -3.42
CA VAL A 42 -8.18 14.02 -4.89
C VAL A 42 -7.49 15.26 -5.43
N ASP A 43 -7.90 16.45 -4.97
CA ASP A 43 -7.38 17.75 -5.43
C ASP A 43 -5.88 17.94 -5.19
N LYS A 44 -5.32 17.17 -4.24
CA LYS A 44 -3.92 17.28 -3.85
C LYS A 44 -3.03 16.25 -4.53
N PHE A 45 -3.49 15.00 -4.65
CA PHE A 45 -2.65 13.87 -5.05
C PHE A 45 -3.07 13.20 -6.35
N LYS A 46 -4.18 13.62 -6.96
CA LYS A 46 -4.62 13.10 -8.28
C LYS A 46 -4.44 14.18 -9.35
N ILE A 47 -3.39 14.04 -10.15
CA ILE A 47 -3.02 14.99 -11.19
C ILE A 47 -3.29 14.33 -12.54
N ASP A 48 -4.14 14.95 -13.37
CA ASP A 48 -4.55 14.43 -14.68
C ASP A 48 -5.06 12.97 -14.65
N GLY A 49 -5.76 12.61 -13.56
CA GLY A 49 -6.31 11.27 -13.35
C GLY A 49 -5.32 10.24 -12.80
N GLN A 50 -4.05 10.62 -12.60
CA GLN A 50 -2.99 9.76 -12.07
C GLN A 50 -2.67 10.10 -10.61
N TRP A 51 -2.40 9.08 -9.79
CA TRP A 51 -2.00 9.26 -8.39
C TRP A 51 -0.52 9.62 -8.26
N PHE A 52 -0.22 10.57 -7.37
CA PHE A 52 1.13 11.02 -7.03
C PHE A 52 1.34 10.93 -5.51
N MET A 53 1.35 9.70 -5.00
CA MET A 53 1.51 9.45 -3.56
C MET A 53 2.90 8.93 -3.19
N TRP A 54 3.76 8.75 -4.19
CA TRP A 54 5.10 8.25 -3.97
C TRP A 54 6.06 9.38 -3.63
N ILE A 55 7.10 9.07 -2.87
CA ILE A 55 8.09 10.05 -2.43
C ILE A 55 9.30 9.96 -3.37
N ASP A 56 9.61 11.08 -4.02
CA ASP A 56 10.93 11.30 -4.62
C ASP A 56 11.90 11.63 -3.49
N TYR A 57 12.61 10.60 -3.00
CA TYR A 57 13.51 10.74 -1.86
C TYR A 57 14.69 11.66 -2.15
N GLU A 58 15.20 11.68 -3.37
CA GLU A 58 16.29 12.59 -3.75
C GLU A 58 15.84 14.05 -3.60
N LYS A 59 14.70 14.41 -4.21
CA LYS A 59 14.12 15.75 -4.04
C LYS A 59 13.77 16.05 -2.59
N PHE A 60 13.18 15.10 -1.88
CA PHE A 60 12.83 15.28 -0.47
C PHE A 60 14.08 15.60 0.37
N HIS A 61 15.18 14.88 0.17
CA HIS A 61 16.43 15.11 0.89
C HIS A 61 17.04 16.48 0.57
N ASP A 62 17.01 16.90 -0.70
CA ASP A 62 17.45 18.23 -1.10
C ASP A 62 16.61 19.34 -0.45
N LEU A 63 15.28 19.17 -0.41
CA LEU A 63 14.36 20.10 0.23
C LEU A 63 14.60 20.19 1.74
N VAL A 64 14.79 19.06 2.42
CA VAL A 64 15.14 19.02 3.84
C VAL A 64 16.47 19.73 4.09
N ALA A 65 17.50 19.45 3.28
CA ALA A 65 18.81 20.08 3.40
C ALA A 65 18.78 21.60 3.14
N SER A 66 17.84 22.08 2.31
CA SER A 66 17.68 23.50 2.02
C SER A 66 17.24 24.34 3.23
N GLY A 67 16.61 23.72 4.24
CA GLY A 67 16.06 24.40 5.41
C GLY A 67 14.87 25.33 5.12
N ARG A 68 14.35 25.35 3.89
CA ARG A 68 13.20 26.17 3.50
C ARG A 68 11.88 25.41 3.73
N PRO A 69 10.75 26.11 3.96
CA PRO A 69 9.45 25.47 3.94
C PRO A 69 9.16 24.84 2.58
N PHE A 70 8.67 23.60 2.59
CA PHE A 70 8.22 22.87 1.40
C PHE A 70 6.99 22.03 1.74
N THR A 71 6.33 21.50 0.72
CA THR A 71 5.11 20.70 0.80
C THR A 71 5.26 19.38 0.05
N SER A 72 4.27 18.50 0.18
CA SER A 72 4.23 17.26 -0.60
C SER A 72 4.25 17.49 -2.11
N LYS A 73 3.79 18.65 -2.60
CA LYS A 73 3.81 18.97 -4.04
C LYS A 73 5.22 19.08 -4.59
N ASP A 74 6.20 19.36 -3.74
CA ASP A 74 7.58 19.60 -4.15
C ASP A 74 8.39 18.30 -4.30
N TYR A 75 7.92 17.19 -3.72
CA TYR A 75 8.61 15.90 -3.75
C TYR A 75 7.72 14.70 -4.14
N MET A 76 6.42 14.91 -4.37
CA MET A 76 5.58 13.80 -4.83
C MET A 76 6.00 13.38 -6.24
N THR A 77 5.93 12.08 -6.49
CA THR A 77 6.19 11.47 -7.80
C THR A 77 5.07 10.47 -8.11
N PRO A 78 4.86 10.10 -9.39
CA PRO A 78 3.81 9.16 -9.75
C PRO A 78 3.83 7.89 -8.89
N THR A 79 2.66 7.49 -8.43
CA THR A 79 2.47 6.21 -7.75
C THR A 79 2.84 5.08 -8.71
N PRO A 80 3.72 4.14 -8.31
CA PRO A 80 4.07 2.99 -9.13
C PRO A 80 2.84 2.18 -9.53
N SER A 81 2.82 1.62 -10.73
CA SER A 81 1.64 0.91 -11.25
C SER A 81 1.20 -0.26 -10.37
N TRP A 82 2.15 -0.98 -9.77
CA TRP A 82 1.91 -2.10 -8.85
C TRP A 82 1.34 -1.67 -7.50
N ALA A 83 1.42 -0.39 -7.15
CA ALA A 83 0.92 0.18 -5.91
C ALA A 83 -0.49 0.76 -6.05
N VAL A 84 -0.93 1.06 -7.27
CA VAL A 84 -2.26 1.64 -7.51
C VAL A 84 -3.35 0.65 -7.09
N TYR A 85 -4.45 1.18 -6.56
CA TYR A 85 -5.59 0.37 -6.15
C TYR A 85 -6.08 -0.54 -7.29
N GLY A 86 -6.23 -1.84 -7.02
CA GLY A 86 -6.64 -2.83 -8.02
C GLY A 86 -5.51 -3.37 -8.92
N ALA A 87 -4.25 -2.99 -8.68
CA ALA A 87 -3.11 -3.60 -9.36
C ALA A 87 -3.02 -5.10 -9.08
N GLU A 88 -2.52 -5.86 -10.06
CA GLU A 88 -2.38 -7.32 -9.97
C GLU A 88 -1.48 -7.74 -8.80
N GLU A 89 -0.45 -6.94 -8.54
CA GLU A 89 0.51 -7.16 -7.47
C GLU A 89 -0.04 -6.84 -6.08
N GLY A 90 -1.21 -6.20 -6.00
CA GLY A 90 -1.89 -5.90 -4.74
C GLY A 90 -1.04 -5.06 -3.79
N GLY A 91 -0.27 -4.11 -4.33
CA GLY A 91 0.62 -3.22 -3.58
C GLY A 91 2.00 -3.78 -3.28
N PHE A 92 2.30 -4.99 -3.72
CA PHE A 92 3.59 -5.61 -3.47
C PHE A 92 4.59 -5.24 -4.57
N ASP A 93 5.74 -4.70 -4.17
CA ASP A 93 6.80 -4.33 -5.10
C ASP A 93 7.33 -5.58 -5.84
N PRO A 94 7.25 -5.64 -7.19
CA PRO A 94 7.75 -6.76 -7.98
C PRO A 94 9.23 -7.07 -7.78
N GLU A 95 10.05 -6.07 -7.45
CA GLU A 95 11.48 -6.22 -7.25
C GLU A 95 11.83 -6.81 -5.88
N GLN A 96 10.89 -6.76 -4.92
CA GLN A 96 11.07 -7.37 -3.61
C GLN A 96 10.86 -8.88 -3.70
N LEU A 97 11.92 -9.60 -4.08
CA LEU A 97 11.92 -11.07 -4.03
C LEU A 97 11.59 -11.54 -2.61
N ARG A 98 10.49 -12.28 -2.47
CA ARG A 98 10.14 -12.97 -1.23
C ARG A 98 11.25 -13.96 -0.88
N PHE A 99 12.07 -13.62 0.11
CA PHE A 99 12.92 -14.59 0.78
C PHE A 99 12.04 -15.58 1.57
N ARG A 100 11.57 -16.63 0.89
CA ARG A 100 10.93 -17.75 1.55
C ARG A 100 12.03 -18.55 2.26
N LYS A 101 12.21 -18.32 3.57
CA LYS A 101 13.02 -19.23 4.39
C LYS A 101 12.43 -20.63 4.26
N GLU A 102 13.23 -21.59 3.79
CA GLU A 102 12.84 -23.00 3.80
C GLU A 102 12.55 -23.41 5.25
N ARG A 103 11.30 -23.75 5.53
CA ARG A 103 10.93 -24.34 6.81
C ARG A 103 11.39 -25.79 6.79
N HIS A 104 12.56 -26.07 7.37
CA HIS A 104 12.94 -27.41 7.77
C HIS A 104 12.08 -27.89 8.95
N ASN A 105 10.80 -28.17 8.72
CA ASN A 105 10.02 -28.98 9.65
C ASN A 105 10.47 -30.44 9.47
N ARG A 106 11.45 -30.89 10.26
CA ARG A 106 11.72 -32.31 10.44
C ARG A 106 10.46 -32.95 11.04
N SER A 107 9.71 -33.69 10.23
CA SER A 107 8.63 -34.54 10.71
C SER A 107 9.22 -35.75 11.42
N SER A 108 9.38 -35.70 12.75
CA SER A 108 9.55 -36.91 13.54
C SER A 108 8.17 -37.51 13.84
N ARG A 109 7.63 -38.27 12.88
CA ARG A 109 6.67 -39.33 13.21
C ARG A 109 7.50 -40.51 13.74
N GLN A 110 7.41 -40.76 15.04
CA GLN A 110 7.57 -42.12 15.55
C GLN A 110 6.20 -42.54 16.07
N GLU A 111 5.52 -43.35 15.24
CA GLU A 111 4.55 -44.32 15.72
C GLU A 111 5.30 -45.27 16.66
N ASN A 112 4.78 -45.48 17.86
CA ASN A 112 5.00 -46.71 18.60
C ASN A 112 3.66 -47.07 19.24
N GLY A 113 2.97 -48.00 18.59
CA GLY A 113 1.88 -48.75 19.19
C GLY A 113 2.44 -49.90 20.03
N SER A 114 1.86 -50.09 21.21
CA SER A 114 1.42 -51.36 21.81
C SER A 114 0.74 -51.04 23.14
#